data_AF-A0A3D4WQL8-F1
#
_entry.id   AF-A0A3D4WQL8-F1
#
_cell.length_a   1.000
_cell.length_b   1.000
_cell.length_c   1.000
_cell.angle_alpha   90.00
_cell.angle_beta   90.00
_cell.angle_gamma   90.00
#
_symmetry.space_group_name_H-M   'P 1'
#
loop_
_entity.id
_entity.type
_entity.pdbx_description
1 polymer ?
#
loop_
_entity_poly.entity_id
_entity_poly.type
_entity_poly.pdbx_seq_one_letter_code
_entity_poly.pdbx_strand_id
1 'polypeptide(L)'
;DIFLMFFILAAFGALLLDRDQRRRRWARFLEGGGDPSGRGRVSRPPFEVPWWRLAAAVLLGCGVGVKWSALAFLPAFMILVLWWEIGLRRTAGARRPIIDALLDEAGWLALCLIIIVLVYLATWSGWFLTDTGYYRHWLRDSGQSEPIILGPLRNLMAYHDAALDFHLQLDDPHPYAAPAWQWLLLGRPVAFYFVKTIPCGVADCSAEVVLLGTPMLWWSFLPALAATVWFGIARRDWRAGAILVMCFFAIVPWFFFSGRTMFYFYALPAEPFLILAVVFVLGCLITSPPGEPRDENRVLVGTVIAGAFVLLVALNFAYFFPIYTGESIPTADWVKRMWLHDRWI
;
A
#
# COMPACT_ATOMS: atom_id res chain seq x y z
N ASP A 1 0.99 -9.59 -6.91
CA ASP A 1 0.88 -8.53 -5.88
C ASP A 1 2.08 -7.59 -5.82
N ILE A 2 3.29 -8.04 -6.14
CA ILE A 2 4.51 -7.21 -6.05
C ILE A 2 4.43 -5.91 -6.89
N PHE A 3 3.88 -5.96 -8.11
CA PHE A 3 3.71 -4.77 -8.96
C PHE A 3 2.70 -3.79 -8.35
N LEU A 4 1.61 -4.29 -7.76
CA LEU A 4 0.61 -3.47 -7.07
C LEU A 4 1.25 -2.73 -5.88
N MET A 5 1.98 -3.46 -5.03
CA MET A 5 2.74 -2.91 -3.91
C MET A 5 3.73 -1.84 -4.39
N PHE A 6 4.48 -2.13 -5.46
CA PHE A 6 5.44 -1.19 -6.05
C PHE A 6 4.77 0.13 -6.46
N PHE A 7 3.69 0.06 -7.25
CA PHE A 7 3.00 1.27 -7.72
C PHE A 7 2.39 2.08 -6.58
N ILE A 8 1.80 1.43 -5.58
CA ILE A 8 1.24 2.12 -4.40
C ILE A 8 2.35 2.80 -3.59
N LEU A 9 3.46 2.10 -3.33
CA LEU A 9 4.58 2.65 -2.58
C LEU A 9 5.25 3.81 -3.34
N ALA A 10 5.44 3.66 -4.66
CA ALA A 10 5.98 4.71 -5.51
C ALA A 10 5.06 5.94 -5.55
N ALA A 11 3.75 5.73 -5.67
CA ALA A 11 2.77 6.81 -5.64
C ALA A 11 2.78 7.54 -4.28
N PHE A 12 2.90 6.81 -3.17
CA PHE A 12 3.06 7.40 -1.84
C PHE A 12 4.36 8.22 -1.75
N GLY A 13 5.47 7.69 -2.27
CA GLY A 13 6.75 8.42 -2.37
C GLY A 13 6.63 9.72 -3.16
N ALA A 14 5.96 9.70 -4.32
CA ALA A 14 5.68 10.89 -5.10
C ALA A 14 4.82 11.90 -4.31
N LEU A 15 3.85 11.43 -3.51
CA LEU A 15 3.06 12.31 -2.66
C LEU A 15 3.88 12.96 -1.52
N LEU A 16 4.87 12.25 -0.97
CA LEU A 16 5.82 12.85 -0.02
C LEU A 16 6.66 13.96 -0.66
N LEU A 17 7.10 13.77 -1.91
CA LEU A 17 7.83 14.79 -2.67
C LEU A 17 6.95 16.00 -3.00
N ASP A 18 5.68 15.79 -3.36
CA ASP A 18 4.69 16.86 -3.53
C ASP A 18 4.54 17.67 -2.24
N ARG A 19 4.39 17.00 -1.09
CA ARG A 19 4.30 17.66 0.22
C ARG A 19 5.49 18.58 0.48
N ASP A 20 6.70 18.10 0.23
CA ASP A 20 7.92 18.86 0.51
C ASP A 20 8.11 20.02 -0.49
N GLN A 21 7.77 19.83 -1.76
CA GLN A 21 7.74 20.91 -2.75
C GLN A 21 6.75 22.00 -2.34
N ARG A 22 5.55 21.62 -1.90
CA ARG A 22 4.51 22.55 -1.44
C ARG A 22 4.95 23.34 -0.21
N ARG A 23 5.60 22.69 0.76
CA ARG A 23 6.19 23.37 1.92
C ARG A 23 7.25 24.40 1.52
N ARG A 24 8.16 24.05 0.62
CA ARG A 24 9.19 24.99 0.10
C ARG A 24 8.57 26.17 -0.65
N ARG A 25 7.50 25.94 -1.42
CA ARG A 25 6.77 27.00 -2.12
C ARG A 25 6.12 27.98 -1.16
N TRP A 26 5.49 27.48 -0.09
CA TRP A 26 4.93 28.34 0.95
C TRP A 26 5.99 29.10 1.75
N ALA A 27 7.12 28.46 2.06
CA ALA A 27 8.25 29.14 2.72
C ALA A 27 8.76 30.33 1.89
N ARG A 28 9.03 30.12 0.59
CA ARG A 28 9.45 31.19 -0.33
C ARG A 28 8.44 32.34 -0.42
N PHE A 29 7.14 32.02 -0.41
CA PHE A 29 6.09 33.03 -0.42
C PHE A 29 6.11 33.90 0.84
N LEU A 30 6.30 33.30 2.01
CA LEU A 30 6.39 34.01 3.30
C LEU A 30 7.66 34.85 3.39
N GLU A 31 8.80 34.30 2.99
CA GLU A 31 10.09 35.02 2.94
C GLU A 31 10.04 36.23 1.98
N GLY A 32 9.27 36.12 0.90
CA GLY A 32 9.02 37.22 -0.04
C GLY A 32 8.03 38.29 0.44
N GLY A 33 7.60 38.25 1.72
CA GLY A 33 6.65 39.21 2.28
C GLY A 33 5.18 38.94 1.94
N GLY A 34 4.86 37.75 1.45
CA GLY A 34 3.48 37.34 1.20
C GLY A 34 2.66 37.25 2.49
N ASP A 35 1.42 37.71 2.46
CA ASP A 35 0.49 37.67 3.60
C ASP A 35 -0.62 36.63 3.38
N PRO A 36 -0.56 35.44 4.01
CA PRO A 36 -1.59 34.40 3.95
C PRO A 36 -2.91 34.78 4.62
N SER A 37 -2.91 35.79 5.49
CA SER A 37 -4.11 36.25 6.21
C SER A 37 -5.02 37.13 5.33
N GLY A 38 -4.45 37.69 4.26
CA GLY A 38 -5.11 38.47 3.25
C GLY A 38 -6.18 37.72 2.45
N ARG A 39 -6.90 38.46 1.60
CA ARG A 39 -7.99 37.94 0.75
C ARG A 39 -7.54 37.76 -0.70
N GLY A 40 -8.11 36.75 -1.37
CA GLY A 40 -7.94 36.53 -2.81
C GLY A 40 -6.63 35.86 -3.18
N ARG A 41 -6.28 35.89 -4.48
CA ARG A 41 -5.11 35.16 -5.01
C ARG A 41 -3.78 35.70 -4.49
N VAL A 42 -3.73 36.97 -4.08
CA VAL A 42 -2.52 37.63 -3.56
C VAL A 42 -2.07 37.03 -2.22
N SER A 43 -2.97 36.42 -1.44
CA SER A 43 -2.63 35.70 -0.20
C SER A 43 -2.20 34.24 -0.42
N ARG A 44 -1.87 33.88 -1.67
CA ARG A 44 -1.45 32.53 -2.05
C ARG A 44 -0.09 32.55 -2.76
N PRO A 45 0.71 31.48 -2.60
CA PRO A 45 1.90 31.31 -3.42
C PRO A 45 1.57 31.32 -4.92
N PRO A 46 2.46 31.90 -5.77
CA PRO A 46 2.31 31.93 -7.24
C PRO A 46 2.02 30.55 -7.81
N PHE A 47 1.27 30.47 -8.91
CA PHE A 47 0.89 29.19 -9.53
C PHE A 47 2.11 28.32 -9.84
N GLU A 48 2.01 27.03 -9.52
CA GLU A 48 3.02 26.03 -9.82
C GLU A 48 2.30 24.69 -10.03
N VAL A 49 2.68 23.96 -11.08
CA VAL A 49 2.12 22.65 -11.39
C VAL A 49 2.65 21.61 -10.38
N PRO A 50 1.79 20.82 -9.72
CA PRO A 50 2.21 19.80 -8.76
C PRO A 50 2.64 18.52 -9.49
N TRP A 51 3.77 18.56 -10.19
CA TRP A 51 4.28 17.45 -11.01
C TRP A 51 4.35 16.13 -10.24
N TRP A 52 4.79 16.17 -8.99
CA TRP A 52 4.84 14.97 -8.14
C TRP A 52 3.46 14.40 -7.80
N ARG A 53 2.44 15.26 -7.66
CA ARG A 53 1.06 14.80 -7.47
C ARG A 53 0.49 14.17 -8.74
N LEU A 54 0.79 14.76 -9.90
CA LEU A 54 0.39 14.18 -11.19
C LEU A 54 1.11 12.84 -11.42
N ALA A 55 2.38 12.73 -11.05
CA ALA A 55 3.13 11.47 -11.08
C ALA A 55 2.50 10.42 -10.14
N ALA A 56 2.07 10.81 -8.94
CA ALA A 56 1.35 9.93 -8.03
C ALA A 56 0.03 9.42 -8.65
N ALA A 57 -0.70 10.27 -9.38
CA ALA A 57 -1.91 9.88 -10.09
C ALA A 57 -1.61 8.88 -11.23
N VAL A 58 -0.54 9.09 -11.99
CA VAL A 58 -0.10 8.12 -13.01
C VAL A 58 0.24 6.77 -12.38
N LEU A 59 1.03 6.77 -11.30
CA LEU A 59 1.43 5.54 -10.60
C LEU A 59 0.24 4.80 -10.00
N LEU A 60 -0.74 5.52 -9.43
CA LEU A 60 -1.99 4.91 -8.97
C LEU A 60 -2.81 4.33 -10.13
N GLY A 61 -2.88 5.02 -11.27
CA GLY A 61 -3.50 4.49 -12.49
C GLY A 61 -2.87 3.18 -12.94
N CYS A 62 -1.54 3.10 -12.94
CA CYS A 62 -0.82 1.85 -13.18
C CYS A 62 -1.16 0.77 -12.14
N GLY A 63 -1.25 1.14 -10.86
CA GLY A 63 -1.67 0.24 -9.78
C GLY A 63 -3.06 -0.34 -10.00
N VAL A 64 -4.04 0.49 -10.38
CA VAL A 64 -5.41 0.05 -10.73
C VAL A 64 -5.39 -0.87 -11.94
N GLY A 65 -4.53 -0.60 -12.93
CA GLY A 65 -4.30 -1.47 -14.09
C GLY A 65 -3.72 -2.84 -13.72
N VAL A 66 -2.94 -2.95 -12.63
CA VAL A 66 -2.45 -4.23 -12.10
C VAL A 66 -3.58 -4.97 -11.37
N LYS A 67 -4.28 -4.31 -10.44
CA LYS A 67 -5.41 -4.87 -9.68
C LYS A 67 -6.34 -3.76 -9.18
N TRP A 68 -7.65 -4.00 -9.23
CA TRP A 68 -8.67 -3.06 -8.76
C TRP A 68 -8.63 -2.78 -7.26
N SER A 69 -7.97 -3.63 -6.45
CA SER A 69 -7.75 -3.35 -5.03
C SER A 69 -6.93 -2.07 -4.79
N ALA A 70 -6.21 -1.56 -5.80
CA ALA A 70 -5.58 -0.23 -5.73
C ALA A 70 -6.59 0.90 -5.53
N LEU A 71 -7.85 0.74 -5.95
CA LEU A 71 -8.92 1.74 -5.78
C LEU A 71 -9.16 2.09 -4.30
N ALA A 72 -8.89 1.15 -3.39
CA ALA A 72 -8.96 1.39 -1.96
C ALA A 72 -8.00 2.50 -1.48
N PHE A 73 -6.90 2.75 -2.21
CA PHE A 73 -5.92 3.78 -1.85
C PHE A 73 -6.29 5.17 -2.38
N LEU A 74 -7.25 5.31 -3.30
CA LEU A 74 -7.72 6.63 -3.76
C LEU A 74 -8.17 7.53 -2.61
N PRO A 75 -9.10 7.10 -1.72
CA PRO A 75 -9.48 7.91 -0.56
C PRO A 75 -8.30 8.16 0.38
N ALA A 76 -7.39 7.21 0.58
CA ALA A 76 -6.18 7.40 1.39
C ALA A 76 -5.36 8.61 0.86
N PHE A 77 -5.09 8.64 -0.44
CA PHE A 77 -4.32 9.72 -1.07
C PHE A 77 -5.03 11.06 -1.01
N MET A 78 -6.34 11.09 -1.27
CA MET A 78 -7.14 12.32 -1.15
C MET A 78 -7.11 12.87 0.28
N ILE A 79 -7.26 12.00 1.29
CA ILE A 79 -7.16 12.37 2.70
C ILE A 79 -5.77 12.94 3.01
N LEU A 80 -4.70 12.29 2.57
CA LEU A 80 -3.32 12.75 2.81
C LEU A 80 -3.03 14.11 2.18
N VAL A 81 -3.41 14.30 0.92
CA VAL A 81 -3.27 15.59 0.22
C VAL A 81 -3.97 16.69 1.01
N LEU A 82 -5.26 16.51 1.29
CA LEU A 82 -6.05 17.52 1.98
C LEU A 82 -5.52 17.77 3.39
N TRP A 83 -5.17 16.72 4.13
CA TRP A 83 -4.64 16.86 5.48
C TRP A 83 -3.34 17.66 5.52
N TRP A 84 -2.39 17.37 4.61
CA TRP A 84 -1.13 18.10 4.54
C TRP A 84 -1.30 19.55 4.05
N GLU A 85 -2.17 19.79 3.08
CA GLU A 85 -2.46 21.13 2.54
C GLU A 85 -3.19 22.02 3.56
N ILE A 86 -4.11 21.44 4.34
CA ILE A 86 -4.77 22.12 5.47
C ILE A 86 -3.76 22.41 6.57
N GLY A 87 -2.93 21.43 6.92
CA GLY A 87 -1.88 21.58 7.93
C GLY A 87 -0.89 22.69 7.57
N LEU A 88 -0.43 22.70 6.32
CA LEU A 88 0.48 23.73 5.80
C LEU A 88 -0.12 25.13 5.89
N ARG A 89 -1.38 25.30 5.46
CA ARG A 89 -2.08 26.59 5.54
C ARG A 89 -2.32 27.04 6.98
N ARG A 90 -2.59 26.11 7.91
CA ARG A 90 -2.68 26.42 9.36
C ARG A 90 -1.35 26.95 9.89
N THR A 91 -0.25 26.26 9.60
CA THR A 91 1.09 26.68 10.05
C THR A 91 1.51 28.01 9.41
N ALA A 92 1.11 28.27 8.16
CA ALA A 92 1.38 29.55 7.49
C ALA A 92 0.50 30.71 8.00
N GLY A 93 -0.49 30.48 8.87
CA GLY A 93 -1.37 31.55 9.37
C GLY A 93 -2.48 31.97 8.39
N ALA A 94 -2.88 31.08 7.47
CA ALA A 94 -3.98 31.37 6.56
C ALA A 94 -5.31 31.55 7.30
N ARG A 95 -6.14 32.49 6.83
CA ARG A 95 -7.41 32.85 7.49
C ARG A 95 -8.45 31.72 7.49
N ARG A 96 -8.58 30.95 6.40
CA ARG A 96 -9.59 29.89 6.23
C ARG A 96 -8.96 28.60 5.68
N PRO A 97 -8.04 27.96 6.43
CA PRO A 97 -7.13 26.95 5.90
C PRO A 97 -7.84 25.74 5.26
N ILE A 98 -9.02 25.36 5.76
CA ILE A 98 -9.80 24.24 5.23
C ILE A 98 -10.43 24.59 3.88
N ILE A 99 -11.21 25.66 3.83
CA ILE A 99 -11.91 26.10 2.61
C ILE A 99 -10.90 26.42 1.52
N ASP A 100 -9.81 27.10 1.90
CA ASP A 100 -8.75 27.50 1.01
C ASP A 100 -8.03 26.28 0.39
N ALA A 101 -7.73 25.25 1.18
CA ALA A 101 -7.16 24.01 0.66
C ALA A 101 -8.14 23.29 -0.27
N LEU A 102 -9.42 23.19 0.09
CA LEU A 102 -10.42 22.52 -0.75
C LEU A 102 -10.57 23.20 -2.11
N LEU A 103 -10.71 24.53 -2.14
CA LEU A 103 -10.89 25.28 -3.37
C LEU A 103 -9.64 25.25 -4.26
N ASP A 104 -8.45 25.43 -3.68
CA ASP A 104 -7.20 25.45 -4.44
C ASP A 104 -6.85 24.06 -5.00
N GLU A 105 -7.20 22.98 -4.28
CA GLU A 105 -6.80 21.63 -4.64
C GLU A 105 -7.89 20.83 -5.37
N ALA A 106 -9.16 21.26 -5.35
CA ALA A 106 -10.26 20.56 -6.03
C ALA A 106 -10.00 20.31 -7.51
N GLY A 107 -9.52 21.33 -8.24
CA GLY A 107 -9.18 21.19 -9.67
C GLY A 107 -8.03 20.20 -9.91
N TRP A 108 -7.03 20.20 -9.03
CA TRP A 108 -5.90 19.25 -9.12
C TRP A 108 -6.32 17.82 -8.78
N LEU A 109 -7.17 17.63 -7.76
CA LEU A 109 -7.70 16.32 -7.40
C LEU A 109 -8.58 15.76 -8.51
N ALA A 110 -9.44 16.60 -9.12
CA ALA A 110 -10.23 16.21 -10.29
C ALA A 110 -9.33 15.79 -11.46
N LEU A 111 -8.29 16.58 -11.76
CA LEU A 111 -7.32 16.21 -12.80
C LEU A 111 -6.60 14.90 -12.49
N CYS A 112 -6.23 14.65 -11.23
CA CYS A 112 -5.62 13.38 -10.82
C CYS A 112 -6.54 12.19 -11.09
N LEU A 113 -7.84 12.31 -10.78
CA LEU A 113 -8.83 11.26 -11.08
C LEU A 113 -8.94 11.01 -12.58
N ILE A 114 -8.95 12.07 -13.40
CA ILE A 114 -8.95 11.95 -14.87
C ILE A 114 -7.69 11.21 -15.34
N ILE A 115 -6.51 11.60 -14.82
CA ILE A 115 -5.23 10.94 -15.16
C ILE A 115 -5.27 9.45 -14.79
N ILE A 116 -5.77 9.09 -13.61
CA ILE A 116 -5.90 7.70 -13.17
C ILE A 116 -6.75 6.90 -14.18
N VAL A 117 -7.91 7.44 -14.59
CA VAL A 117 -8.78 6.80 -15.59
C VAL A 117 -8.09 6.67 -16.94
N LEU A 118 -7.42 7.72 -17.41
CA LEU A 118 -6.72 7.69 -18.71
C LEU A 118 -5.56 6.69 -18.71
N VAL A 119 -4.78 6.64 -17.63
CA VAL A 119 -3.68 5.67 -17.48
C VAL A 119 -4.23 4.25 -17.40
N TYR A 120 -5.33 4.04 -16.66
CA TYR A 120 -6.02 2.76 -16.63
C TYR A 120 -6.45 2.33 -18.04
N LEU A 121 -7.15 3.20 -18.79
CA LEU A 121 -7.55 2.88 -20.16
C LEU A 121 -6.34 2.61 -21.07
N ALA A 122 -5.22 3.30 -20.87
CA ALA A 122 -3.98 3.05 -21.61
C ALA A 122 -3.40 1.65 -21.33
N THR A 123 -3.58 1.08 -20.12
CA THR A 123 -3.16 -0.30 -19.85
C THR A 123 -3.99 -1.34 -20.63
N TRP A 124 -5.17 -0.96 -21.11
CA TRP A 124 -6.02 -1.77 -21.99
C TRP A 124 -5.76 -1.56 -23.49
N SER A 125 -4.73 -0.79 -23.87
CA SER A 125 -4.38 -0.53 -25.27
C SER A 125 -4.28 -1.79 -26.11
N GLY A 126 -3.66 -2.86 -25.60
CA GLY A 126 -3.59 -4.15 -26.29
C GLY A 126 -4.97 -4.76 -26.58
N TRP A 127 -5.92 -4.65 -25.64
CA TRP A 127 -7.30 -5.11 -25.84
C TRP A 127 -8.04 -4.22 -26.86
N PHE A 128 -7.84 -2.90 -26.84
CA PHE A 128 -8.45 -2.01 -27.82
C PHE A 128 -7.92 -2.22 -29.26
N LEU A 129 -6.61 -2.45 -29.38
CA LEU A 129 -5.91 -2.55 -30.67
C LEU A 129 -5.99 -3.95 -31.31
N THR A 130 -6.54 -4.94 -30.60
CA THR A 130 -6.70 -6.31 -31.10
C THR A 130 -8.17 -6.73 -31.09
N ASP A 131 -8.51 -7.75 -31.88
CA ASP A 131 -9.88 -8.29 -31.98
C ASP A 131 -10.08 -9.59 -31.18
N THR A 132 -9.03 -10.09 -30.51
CA THR A 132 -9.04 -11.38 -29.82
C THR A 132 -9.33 -11.29 -28.32
N GLY A 133 -9.55 -10.08 -27.80
CA GLY A 133 -9.85 -9.88 -26.39
C GLY A 133 -11.18 -10.53 -25.99
N TYR A 134 -11.26 -11.03 -24.75
CA TYR A 134 -12.54 -11.50 -24.22
C TYR A 134 -13.56 -10.33 -24.23
N TYR A 135 -14.79 -10.61 -24.67
CA TYR A 135 -15.85 -9.61 -24.88
C TYR A 135 -15.48 -8.43 -25.77
N ARG A 136 -14.44 -8.56 -26.61
CA ARG A 136 -13.97 -7.47 -27.49
C ARG A 136 -15.03 -6.96 -28.46
N HIS A 137 -15.92 -7.83 -28.90
CA HIS A 137 -17.04 -7.53 -29.79
C HIS A 137 -18.40 -7.89 -29.17
N TRP A 138 -18.51 -7.80 -27.84
CA TRP A 138 -19.73 -8.20 -27.11
C TRP A 138 -21.03 -7.60 -27.67
N LEU A 139 -21.03 -6.32 -28.07
CA LEU A 139 -22.18 -5.68 -28.71
C LEU A 139 -22.58 -6.40 -30.01
N ARG A 140 -21.62 -6.64 -30.92
CA ARG A 140 -21.86 -7.34 -32.19
C ARG A 140 -22.34 -8.77 -31.94
N ASP A 141 -21.70 -9.48 -31.02
CA ASP A 141 -22.02 -10.86 -30.67
C ASP A 141 -23.41 -10.97 -30.02
N SER A 142 -23.87 -9.89 -29.36
CA SER A 142 -25.22 -9.74 -28.81
C SER A 142 -26.24 -9.20 -29.82
N GLY A 143 -25.89 -9.08 -31.10
CA GLY A 143 -26.78 -8.59 -32.16
C GLY A 143 -27.02 -7.07 -32.17
N GLN A 144 -26.23 -6.30 -31.43
CA GLN A 144 -26.30 -4.83 -31.38
C GLN A 144 -25.29 -4.19 -32.34
N SER A 145 -25.52 -2.93 -32.72
CA SER A 145 -24.54 -2.16 -33.47
C SER A 145 -23.35 -1.79 -32.60
N GLU A 146 -22.14 -1.85 -33.18
CA GLU A 146 -20.89 -1.51 -32.50
C GLU A 146 -20.29 -0.23 -33.13
N PRO A 147 -20.60 0.98 -32.62
CA PRO A 147 -20.01 2.22 -33.11
C PRO A 147 -18.49 2.24 -32.90
N ILE A 148 -17.74 2.81 -33.84
CA ILE A 148 -16.26 2.75 -33.83
C ILE A 148 -15.63 3.30 -32.54
N ILE A 149 -16.17 4.39 -31.99
CA ILE A 149 -15.59 5.05 -30.81
C ILE A 149 -16.23 4.55 -29.50
N LEU A 150 -17.57 4.55 -29.43
CA LEU A 150 -18.29 4.19 -28.20
C LEU A 150 -18.47 2.68 -28.03
N GLY A 151 -18.42 1.90 -29.11
CA GLY A 151 -18.57 0.45 -29.09
C GLY A 151 -17.49 -0.24 -28.26
N PRO A 152 -16.19 0.00 -28.51
CA PRO A 152 -15.12 -0.59 -27.71
C PRO A 152 -15.20 -0.24 -26.22
N LEU A 153 -15.61 0.99 -25.86
CA LEU A 153 -15.80 1.38 -24.46
C LEU A 153 -16.95 0.62 -23.79
N ARG A 154 -18.06 0.41 -24.51
CA ARG A 154 -19.20 -0.38 -24.02
C ARG A 154 -18.87 -1.87 -23.91
N ASN A 155 -18.14 -2.41 -24.89
CA ASN A 155 -17.63 -3.78 -24.86
C ASN A 155 -16.68 -3.98 -23.67
N LEU A 156 -15.81 -3.00 -23.40
CA LEU A 156 -14.93 -3.02 -22.24
C LEU A 156 -15.74 -2.96 -20.93
N MET A 157 -16.80 -2.16 -20.87
CA MET A 157 -17.70 -2.12 -19.71
C MET A 157 -18.38 -3.48 -19.48
N ALA A 158 -18.88 -4.14 -20.52
CA ALA A 158 -19.44 -5.49 -20.43
C ALA A 158 -18.41 -6.51 -19.92
N TYR A 159 -17.15 -6.40 -20.36
CA TYR A 159 -16.05 -7.20 -19.79
C TYR A 159 -15.90 -6.96 -18.29
N HIS A 160 -15.91 -5.69 -17.86
CA HIS A 160 -15.74 -5.34 -16.45
C HIS A 160 -16.91 -5.80 -15.60
N ASP A 161 -18.14 -5.73 -16.10
CA ASP A 161 -19.32 -6.23 -15.43
C ASP A 161 -19.22 -7.74 -15.21
N ALA A 162 -18.83 -8.50 -16.24
CA ALA A 162 -18.61 -9.95 -16.12
C ALA A 162 -17.45 -10.29 -15.17
N ALA A 163 -16.36 -9.52 -15.22
CA ALA A 163 -15.23 -9.71 -14.30
C ALA A 163 -15.64 -9.42 -12.86
N LEU A 164 -16.41 -8.35 -12.60
CA LEU A 164 -16.90 -8.01 -11.28
C LEU A 164 -17.85 -9.09 -10.74
N ASP A 165 -18.78 -9.56 -11.57
CA ASP A 165 -19.72 -10.62 -11.22
C ASP A 165 -19.00 -11.90 -10.77
N PHE A 166 -18.00 -12.33 -11.54
CA PHE A 166 -17.12 -13.44 -11.16
C PHE A 166 -16.45 -13.21 -9.80
N HIS A 167 -15.88 -12.02 -9.56
CA HIS A 167 -15.17 -11.73 -8.31
C HIS A 167 -16.10 -11.69 -7.09
N LEU A 168 -17.36 -11.28 -7.26
CA LEU A 168 -18.37 -11.25 -6.20
C LEU A 168 -18.86 -12.65 -5.82
N GLN A 169 -18.77 -13.61 -6.76
CA GLN A 169 -19.23 -14.99 -6.58
C GLN A 169 -18.07 -15.99 -6.36
N LEU A 170 -16.83 -15.51 -6.20
CA LEU A 170 -15.68 -16.38 -6.00
C LEU A 170 -15.55 -16.81 -4.52
N ASP A 171 -16.34 -17.81 -4.13
CA ASP A 171 -16.42 -18.36 -2.77
C ASP A 171 -16.02 -19.85 -2.67
N ASP A 172 -15.46 -20.42 -3.75
CA ASP A 172 -14.98 -21.80 -3.79
C ASP A 172 -13.97 -22.10 -2.66
N PRO A 173 -14.17 -23.15 -1.85
CA PRO A 173 -13.30 -23.45 -0.72
C PRO A 173 -11.88 -23.82 -1.19
N HIS A 174 -10.87 -23.28 -0.50
CA HIS A 174 -9.47 -23.58 -0.80
C HIS A 174 -8.67 -23.89 0.48
N PRO A 175 -7.83 -24.94 0.52
CA PRO A 175 -7.10 -25.34 1.73
C PRO A 175 -6.18 -24.26 2.32
N TYR A 176 -5.63 -23.40 1.46
CA TYR A 176 -4.77 -22.27 1.86
C TYR A 176 -5.52 -20.93 1.96
N ALA A 177 -6.86 -20.94 1.91
CA ALA A 177 -7.63 -19.72 2.08
C ALA A 177 -7.39 -19.10 3.47
N ALA A 178 -7.15 -17.80 3.51
CA ALA A 178 -6.89 -17.03 4.71
C ALA A 178 -7.84 -15.82 4.75
N PRO A 179 -8.78 -15.74 5.69
CA PRO A 179 -9.60 -14.53 5.87
C PRO A 179 -8.76 -13.36 6.39
N ALA A 180 -9.19 -12.12 6.12
CA ALA A 180 -8.42 -10.88 6.36
C ALA A 180 -7.84 -10.76 7.78
N TRP A 181 -8.58 -11.18 8.81
CA TRP A 181 -8.14 -11.11 10.20
C TRP A 181 -6.92 -11.98 10.51
N GLN A 182 -6.66 -13.04 9.72
CA GLN A 182 -5.52 -13.94 9.91
C GLN A 182 -4.23 -13.42 9.28
N TRP A 183 -4.30 -12.44 8.38
CA TRP A 183 -3.16 -12.08 7.53
C TRP A 183 -1.99 -11.57 8.36
N LEU A 184 -2.21 -10.65 9.31
CA LEU A 184 -1.17 -10.11 10.19
C LEU A 184 -0.68 -11.09 11.25
N LEU A 185 -1.39 -12.21 11.43
CA LEU A 185 -1.03 -13.25 12.38
C LEU A 185 -0.21 -14.38 11.73
N LEU A 186 -0.02 -14.33 10.40
CA LEU A 186 0.44 -15.47 9.61
C LEU A 186 -0.41 -16.71 9.89
N GLY A 187 -1.74 -16.54 9.98
CA GLY A 187 -2.62 -17.63 10.41
C GLY A 187 -2.71 -18.80 9.43
N ARG A 188 -2.53 -18.54 8.13
CA ARG A 188 -2.54 -19.54 7.06
C ARG A 188 -1.66 -19.06 5.88
N PRO A 189 -0.41 -19.52 5.76
CA PRO A 189 0.45 -19.24 4.61
C PRO A 189 -0.03 -20.01 3.37
N VAL A 190 0.57 -19.72 2.21
CA VAL A 190 0.20 -20.34 0.93
C VAL A 190 1.39 -21.13 0.39
N ALA A 191 1.23 -22.44 0.22
CA ALA A 191 2.21 -23.24 -0.50
C ALA A 191 2.07 -23.00 -2.01
N PHE A 192 3.16 -22.59 -2.65
CA PHE A 192 3.24 -22.47 -4.12
C PHE A 192 3.83 -23.70 -4.78
N TYR A 193 4.68 -24.41 -4.05
CA TYR A 193 5.33 -25.62 -4.51
C TYR A 193 5.56 -26.50 -3.30
N PHE A 194 5.21 -27.78 -3.41
CA PHE A 194 5.52 -28.77 -2.38
C PHE A 194 5.75 -30.13 -3.03
N VAL A 195 6.89 -30.76 -2.74
CA VAL A 195 7.24 -32.08 -3.24
C VAL A 195 7.84 -32.91 -2.12
N LYS A 196 7.34 -34.16 -2.00
CA LYS A 196 7.92 -35.20 -1.14
C LYS A 196 8.77 -36.15 -1.97
N THR A 197 9.69 -36.85 -1.29
CA THR A 197 10.47 -37.95 -1.87
C THR A 197 11.42 -37.45 -2.96
N ILE A 198 12.11 -36.34 -2.68
CA ILE A 198 13.15 -35.75 -3.52
C ILE A 198 14.55 -36.05 -2.91
N PRO A 199 15.63 -36.24 -3.70
CA PRO A 199 16.94 -36.53 -3.11
C PRO A 199 17.54 -35.35 -2.33
N CYS A 200 17.86 -35.56 -1.05
CA CYS A 200 18.64 -34.59 -0.23
C CYS A 200 19.76 -35.25 0.59
N GLY A 201 20.13 -36.49 0.28
CA GLY A 201 21.18 -37.25 0.98
C GLY A 201 20.68 -38.11 2.15
N VAL A 202 19.38 -38.09 2.46
CA VAL A 202 18.72 -38.98 3.42
C VAL A 202 17.43 -39.57 2.84
N ALA A 203 16.81 -40.53 3.54
CA ALA A 203 15.68 -41.30 3.03
C ALA A 203 14.37 -40.51 2.88
N ASP A 204 14.12 -39.50 3.72
CA ASP A 204 12.88 -38.72 3.73
C ASP A 204 13.19 -37.22 3.67
N CYS A 205 12.91 -36.64 2.51
CA CYS A 205 13.14 -35.23 2.22
C CYS A 205 11.90 -34.60 1.61
N SER A 206 11.73 -33.31 1.89
CA SER A 206 10.69 -32.47 1.33
C SER A 206 11.30 -31.17 0.82
N ALA A 207 10.69 -30.60 -0.20
CA ALA A 207 11.01 -29.27 -0.71
C ALA A 207 9.72 -28.46 -0.83
N GLU A 208 9.75 -27.22 -0.35
CA GLU A 208 8.60 -26.33 -0.39
C GLU A 208 9.02 -24.92 -0.80
N VAL A 209 8.20 -24.27 -1.63
CA VAL A 209 8.18 -22.81 -1.74
C VAL A 209 6.90 -22.34 -1.09
N VAL A 210 7.00 -21.91 0.17
CA VAL A 210 5.88 -21.34 0.92
C VAL A 210 5.97 -19.84 0.91
N LEU A 211 4.85 -19.22 0.55
CA LEU A 211 4.64 -17.81 0.79
C LEU A 211 4.33 -17.67 2.29
N LEU A 212 5.34 -17.26 3.05
CA LEU A 212 5.25 -16.98 4.48
C LEU A 212 6.10 -15.75 4.80
N GLY A 213 5.48 -14.70 5.36
CA GLY A 213 6.25 -13.54 5.84
C GLY A 213 7.20 -13.94 6.97
N THR A 214 8.33 -13.24 7.12
CA THR A 214 9.30 -13.54 8.20
C THR A 214 8.63 -13.36 9.57
N PRO A 215 8.39 -14.43 10.35
CA PRO A 215 7.49 -14.37 11.50
C PRO A 215 7.82 -13.28 12.53
N MET A 216 9.11 -13.08 12.86
CA MET A 216 9.53 -12.07 13.83
C MET A 216 9.23 -10.64 13.36
N LEU A 217 9.36 -10.37 12.06
CA LEU A 217 8.98 -9.09 11.49
C LEU A 217 7.45 -8.96 11.44
N TRP A 218 6.78 -10.00 10.95
CA TRP A 218 5.35 -9.95 10.68
C TRP A 218 4.52 -9.80 11.96
N TRP A 219 4.86 -10.56 13.00
CA TRP A 219 4.19 -10.45 14.31
C TRP A 219 4.49 -9.14 15.03
N SER A 220 5.55 -8.42 14.64
CA SER A 220 5.82 -7.08 15.16
C SER A 220 4.87 -6.01 14.61
N PHE A 221 4.17 -6.27 13.51
CA PHE A 221 3.31 -5.27 12.86
C PHE A 221 2.14 -4.82 13.74
N LEU A 222 1.43 -5.74 14.41
CA LEU A 222 0.33 -5.40 15.31
C LEU A 222 0.77 -4.53 16.51
N PRO A 223 1.79 -4.92 17.30
CA PRO A 223 2.28 -4.05 18.37
C PRO A 223 2.88 -2.75 17.84
N ALA A 224 3.53 -2.75 16.67
CA ALA A 224 4.05 -1.53 16.06
C ALA A 224 2.94 -0.57 15.61
N LEU A 225 1.82 -1.07 15.09
CA LEU A 225 0.65 -0.23 14.77
C LEU A 225 0.05 0.40 16.03
N ALA A 226 -0.13 -0.39 17.10
CA ALA A 226 -0.61 0.13 18.38
C ALA A 226 0.33 1.20 18.96
N ALA A 227 1.64 0.95 18.95
CA ALA A 227 2.65 1.91 19.37
C ALA A 227 2.71 3.15 18.45
N THR A 228 2.47 3.00 17.15
CA THR A 228 2.39 4.12 16.19
C THR A 228 1.20 5.04 16.52
N VAL A 229 0.04 4.48 16.87
CA VAL A 229 -1.10 5.26 17.36
C VAL A 229 -0.73 6.01 18.63
N TRP A 230 -0.15 5.31 19.61
CA TRP A 230 0.26 5.90 20.88
C TRP A 230 1.25 7.05 20.69
N PHE A 231 2.37 6.82 20.00
CA PHE A 231 3.38 7.84 19.73
C PHE A 231 2.85 8.96 18.84
N GLY A 232 1.98 8.66 17.87
CA GLY A 232 1.33 9.65 17.04
C GLY A 232 0.51 10.65 17.86
N ILE A 233 -0.27 10.16 18.84
CA ILE A 233 -1.06 10.98 19.75
C ILE A 233 -0.13 11.71 20.74
N ALA A 234 0.76 10.98 21.42
CA ALA A 234 1.62 11.52 22.48
C ALA A 234 2.60 12.59 21.98
N ARG A 235 3.20 12.39 20.79
CA ARG A 235 4.16 13.33 20.18
C ARG A 235 3.53 14.31 19.20
N ARG A 236 2.22 14.21 18.95
CA ARG A 236 1.50 14.95 17.90
C ARG A 236 2.19 14.86 16.54
N ASP A 237 2.66 13.66 16.21
CA ASP A 237 3.48 13.41 15.02
C ASP A 237 2.61 13.07 13.80
N TRP A 238 2.64 13.96 12.80
CA TRP A 238 1.88 13.78 11.56
C TRP A 238 2.30 12.55 10.76
N ARG A 239 3.55 12.07 10.93
CA ARG A 239 4.07 10.89 10.21
C ARG A 239 3.29 9.64 10.56
N ALA A 240 2.89 9.50 11.82
CA ALA A 240 2.11 8.37 12.32
C ALA A 240 0.77 8.25 11.57
N GLY A 241 0.05 9.35 11.42
CA GLY A 241 -1.23 9.30 10.71
C GLY A 241 -1.07 8.94 9.23
N ALA A 242 0.02 9.34 8.57
CA ALA A 242 0.25 8.95 7.18
C ALA A 242 0.44 7.44 7.02
N ILE A 243 1.20 6.84 7.93
CA ILE A 243 1.40 5.38 8.00
C ILE A 243 0.06 4.68 8.27
N LEU A 244 -0.68 5.14 9.28
CA LEU A 244 -1.93 4.52 9.71
C LEU A 244 -3.02 4.57 8.64
N VAL A 245 -3.16 5.70 7.93
CA VAL A 245 -4.12 5.84 6.82
C VAL A 245 -3.79 4.83 5.71
N MET A 246 -2.52 4.68 5.35
CA MET A 246 -2.12 3.73 4.31
C MET A 246 -2.36 2.27 4.75
N CYS A 247 -2.00 1.90 5.98
CA CYS A 247 -2.30 0.58 6.53
C CYS A 247 -3.81 0.29 6.59
N PHE A 248 -4.60 1.27 6.99
CA PHE A 248 -6.05 1.16 7.10
C PHE A 248 -6.67 0.80 5.73
N PHE A 249 -6.39 1.60 4.71
CA PHE A 249 -6.96 1.37 3.37
C PHE A 249 -6.36 0.15 2.66
N ALA A 250 -5.20 -0.33 3.08
CA ALA A 250 -4.63 -1.58 2.56
C ALA A 250 -5.29 -2.84 3.13
N ILE A 251 -5.79 -2.80 4.38
CA ILE A 251 -6.23 -3.98 5.12
C ILE A 251 -7.74 -3.99 5.38
N VAL A 252 -8.29 -2.88 5.91
CA VAL A 252 -9.68 -2.82 6.40
C VAL A 252 -10.72 -3.10 5.31
N PRO A 253 -10.56 -2.63 4.05
CA PRO A 253 -11.54 -2.93 3.00
C PRO A 253 -11.81 -4.43 2.80
N TRP A 254 -10.83 -5.29 3.07
CA TRP A 254 -10.98 -6.74 2.91
C TRP A 254 -11.92 -7.39 3.93
N PHE A 255 -12.19 -6.73 5.07
CA PHE A 255 -13.17 -7.23 6.03
C PHE A 255 -14.60 -7.19 5.51
N PHE A 256 -14.89 -6.34 4.50
CA PHE A 256 -16.20 -6.29 3.85
C PHE A 256 -16.42 -7.41 2.83
N PHE A 257 -15.39 -8.22 2.54
CA PHE A 257 -15.44 -9.32 1.58
C PHE A 257 -15.21 -10.68 2.24
N SER A 258 -15.62 -10.86 3.51
CA SER A 258 -15.31 -12.05 4.31
C SER A 258 -15.84 -13.38 3.75
N GLY A 259 -16.88 -13.34 2.90
CA GLY A 259 -17.43 -14.53 2.24
C GLY A 259 -16.63 -15.01 1.01
N ARG A 260 -15.65 -14.22 0.55
CA ARG A 260 -14.84 -14.54 -0.62
C ARG A 260 -13.64 -15.41 -0.25
N THR A 261 -13.23 -16.28 -1.15
CA THR A 261 -11.97 -17.00 -1.05
C THR A 261 -10.80 -16.05 -1.24
N MET A 262 -10.06 -15.81 -0.16
CA MET A 262 -8.95 -14.87 -0.10
C MET A 262 -7.69 -15.54 0.44
N PHE A 263 -6.55 -14.90 0.20
CA PHE A 263 -5.24 -15.41 0.59
C PHE A 263 -4.44 -14.32 1.26
N TYR A 264 -3.50 -14.71 2.11
CA TYR A 264 -2.78 -13.75 2.94
C TYR A 264 -1.90 -12.78 2.11
N PHE A 265 -1.50 -13.15 0.89
CA PHE A 265 -0.73 -12.28 -0.01
C PHE A 265 -1.48 -11.03 -0.47
N TYR A 266 -2.79 -10.95 -0.23
CA TYR A 266 -3.53 -9.70 -0.38
C TYR A 266 -3.09 -8.62 0.61
N ALA A 267 -2.39 -8.98 1.69
CA ALA A 267 -1.76 -8.04 2.60
C ALA A 267 -0.47 -7.40 2.05
N LEU A 268 0.11 -7.93 0.96
CA LEU A 268 1.40 -7.44 0.44
C LEU A 268 1.42 -5.93 0.15
N PRO A 269 0.38 -5.29 -0.43
CA PRO A 269 0.34 -3.83 -0.58
C PRO A 269 0.39 -3.05 0.73
N ALA A 270 0.02 -3.65 1.87
CA ALA A 270 0.13 -3.04 3.18
C ALA A 270 1.55 -3.12 3.75
N GLU A 271 2.34 -4.12 3.35
CA GLU A 271 3.63 -4.47 3.95
C GLU A 271 4.61 -3.29 4.06
N PRO A 272 4.82 -2.46 3.03
CA PRO A 272 5.73 -1.30 3.15
C PRO A 272 5.32 -0.34 4.27
N PHE A 273 4.01 -0.15 4.46
CA PHE A 273 3.48 0.77 5.49
C PHE A 273 3.52 0.14 6.88
N LEU A 274 3.34 -1.17 6.98
CA LEU A 274 3.55 -1.92 8.23
C LEU A 274 5.03 -1.87 8.65
N ILE A 275 5.95 -1.99 7.70
CA ILE A 275 7.39 -1.79 7.94
C ILE A 275 7.66 -0.34 8.38
N LEU A 276 7.04 0.66 7.74
CA LEU A 276 7.15 2.05 8.19
C LEU A 276 6.63 2.25 9.63
N ALA A 277 5.60 1.53 10.06
CA ALA A 277 5.14 1.56 11.45
C ALA A 277 6.22 1.03 12.41
N VAL A 278 6.87 -0.09 12.07
CA VAL A 278 8.00 -0.64 12.85
C VAL A 278 9.15 0.36 12.90
N VAL A 279 9.56 0.89 11.75
CA VAL A 279 10.64 1.88 11.64
C VAL A 279 10.31 3.16 12.43
N PHE A 280 9.05 3.62 12.38
CA PHE A 280 8.60 4.78 13.15
C PHE A 280 8.72 4.54 14.66
N VAL A 281 8.30 3.37 15.14
CA VAL A 281 8.42 3.00 16.56
C VAL A 281 9.88 2.91 16.99
N LEU A 282 10.74 2.23 16.21
CA LEU A 282 12.17 2.17 16.49
C LEU A 282 12.80 3.58 16.49
N GLY A 283 12.42 4.44 15.55
CA GLY A 283 12.82 5.84 15.52
C GLY A 283 12.40 6.60 16.78
N CYS A 284 11.19 6.35 17.29
CA CYS A 284 10.71 6.92 18.55
C CYS A 284 11.48 6.41 19.77
N LEU A 285 11.97 5.15 19.76
CA LEU A 285 12.83 4.63 20.81
C LEU A 285 14.20 5.33 20.81
N ILE A 286 14.77 5.55 19.62
CA ILE A 286 16.10 6.18 19.46
C ILE A 286 16.06 7.68 19.77
N THR A 287 15.03 8.41 19.32
CA THR A 287 15.01 9.88 19.41
C THR A 287 14.17 10.41 20.56
N SER A 288 14.68 11.47 21.20
CA SER A 288 13.92 12.28 22.16
C SER A 288 12.66 12.86 21.51
N PRO A 289 11.58 13.07 22.29
CA PRO A 289 10.41 13.80 21.84
C PRO A 289 10.76 15.19 21.28
N PRO A 290 9.97 15.73 20.33
CA PRO A 290 10.18 17.09 19.83
C PRO A 290 10.17 18.12 20.96
N GLY A 291 11.20 18.97 21.04
CA GLY A 291 11.33 20.02 22.05
C GLY A 291 12.09 19.62 23.31
N GLU A 292 12.47 18.35 23.45
CA GLU A 292 13.30 17.86 24.55
C GLU A 292 14.78 17.77 24.13
N PRO A 293 15.73 17.95 25.07
CA PRO A 293 17.14 17.77 24.80
C PRO A 293 17.43 16.32 24.39
N ARG A 294 18.52 16.14 23.65
CA ARG A 294 19.01 14.82 23.26
C ARG A 294 19.44 14.05 24.51
N ASP A 295 18.85 12.88 24.72
CA ASP A 295 19.24 11.94 25.76
C ASP A 295 20.13 10.85 25.15
N GLU A 296 21.43 10.90 25.44
CA GLU A 296 22.41 9.94 24.90
C GLU A 296 22.17 8.51 25.40
N ASN A 297 21.65 8.33 26.63
CA ASN A 297 21.32 7.00 27.14
C ASN A 297 20.16 6.40 26.34
N ARG A 298 19.13 7.21 26.05
CA ARG A 298 18.02 6.81 25.19
C ARG A 298 18.49 6.43 23.79
N VAL A 299 19.35 7.25 23.18
CA VAL A 299 19.91 6.96 21.85
C VAL A 299 20.63 5.62 21.88
N LEU A 300 21.52 5.40 22.86
CA LEU A 300 22.25 4.14 22.99
C LEU A 300 21.30 2.94 23.14
N VAL A 301 20.39 2.97 24.11
CA VAL A 301 19.46 1.86 24.37
C VAL A 301 18.54 1.62 23.17
N GLY A 302 17.99 2.69 22.59
CA GLY A 302 17.13 2.61 21.40
C GLY A 302 17.86 2.01 20.20
N THR A 303 19.11 2.41 19.97
CA THR A 303 19.95 1.85 18.88
C THR A 303 20.26 0.38 19.11
N VAL A 304 20.58 -0.03 20.35
CA VAL A 304 20.82 -1.44 20.69
C VAL A 304 19.54 -2.26 20.46
N ILE A 305 18.38 -1.79 20.91
CA ILE A 305 17.09 -2.47 20.71
C ILE A 305 16.79 -2.59 19.21
N ALA A 306 16.94 -1.50 18.44
CA ALA A 306 16.69 -1.52 17.00
C ALA A 306 17.64 -2.48 16.27
N GLY A 307 18.93 -2.46 16.60
CA GLY A 307 19.93 -3.35 16.02
C GLY A 307 19.66 -4.82 16.35
N ALA A 308 19.34 -5.12 17.62
CA ALA A 308 19.00 -6.48 18.06
C ALA A 308 17.73 -6.99 17.35
N PHE A 309 16.71 -6.15 17.20
CA PHE A 309 15.49 -6.51 16.48
C PHE A 309 15.76 -6.81 15.00
N VAL A 310 16.52 -5.95 14.30
CA VAL A 310 16.88 -6.18 12.89
C VAL A 310 17.71 -7.46 12.73
N LEU A 311 18.66 -7.71 13.64
CA LEU A 311 19.44 -8.95 13.65
C LEU A 311 18.55 -10.18 13.86
N LEU A 312 17.60 -10.12 14.80
CA LEU A 312 16.64 -11.19 15.05
C LEU A 312 15.80 -11.49 13.80
N VAL A 313 15.32 -10.46 13.09
CA VAL A 313 14.57 -10.61 11.84
C VAL A 313 15.44 -11.26 10.77
N ALA A 314 16.70 -10.85 10.61
CA ALA A 314 17.63 -11.42 9.64
C ALA A 314 17.93 -12.90 9.92
N LEU A 315 18.17 -13.25 11.20
CA LEU A 315 18.38 -14.64 11.63
C LEU A 315 17.11 -15.48 11.43
N ASN A 316 15.94 -14.91 11.70
CA ASN A 316 14.66 -15.58 11.46
C ASN A 316 14.45 -15.84 9.96
N PHE A 317 14.72 -14.86 9.09
CA PHE A 317 14.69 -15.06 7.64
C PHE A 317 15.66 -16.16 7.19
N ALA A 318 16.91 -16.14 7.67
CA ALA A 318 17.90 -17.17 7.35
C ALA A 318 17.45 -18.58 7.79
N TYR A 319 16.81 -18.70 8.95
CA TYR A 319 16.24 -19.97 9.42
C TYR A 319 15.16 -20.51 8.47
N PHE A 320 14.29 -19.64 7.96
CA PHE A 320 13.20 -19.99 7.03
C PHE A 320 13.62 -20.07 5.56
N PHE A 321 14.83 -19.62 5.21
CA PHE A 321 15.31 -19.53 3.82
C PHE A 321 15.09 -20.81 2.99
N PRO A 322 15.36 -22.05 3.49
CA PRO A 322 15.19 -23.25 2.69
C PRO A 322 13.76 -23.46 2.15
N ILE A 323 12.74 -23.05 2.93
CA ILE A 323 11.33 -23.18 2.53
C ILE A 323 10.82 -21.98 1.72
N TYR A 324 11.63 -20.93 1.59
CA TYR A 324 11.36 -19.83 0.67
C TYR A 324 11.93 -20.09 -0.73
N THR A 325 13.01 -20.88 -0.80
CA THR A 325 13.74 -21.15 -2.05
C THR A 325 13.46 -22.52 -2.66
N GLY A 326 12.71 -23.39 -1.97
CA GLY A 326 12.46 -24.75 -2.47
C GLY A 326 13.66 -25.66 -2.32
N GLU A 327 14.54 -25.41 -1.34
CA GLU A 327 15.65 -26.30 -1.05
C GLU A 327 15.14 -27.66 -0.56
N SER A 328 15.83 -28.71 -1.00
CA SER A 328 15.54 -30.07 -0.55
C SER A 328 16.18 -30.31 0.81
N ILE A 329 15.35 -30.46 1.84
CA ILE A 329 15.80 -30.66 3.22
C ILE A 329 15.15 -31.92 3.82
N PRO A 330 15.73 -32.52 4.89
CA PRO A 330 15.08 -33.60 5.60
C PRO A 330 13.68 -33.20 6.06
N THR A 331 12.69 -34.06 5.89
CA THR A 331 11.28 -33.75 6.23
C THR A 331 11.12 -33.34 7.70
N ALA A 332 11.91 -33.92 8.61
CA ALA A 332 11.94 -33.50 10.01
C ALA A 332 12.36 -32.03 10.21
N ASP A 333 13.28 -31.52 9.40
CA ASP A 333 13.72 -30.12 9.46
C ASP A 333 12.74 -29.16 8.80
N TRP A 334 11.99 -29.63 7.81
CA TRP A 334 10.84 -28.93 7.28
C TRP A 334 9.74 -28.78 8.35
N VAL A 335 9.36 -29.87 9.04
CA VAL A 335 8.34 -29.84 10.11
C VAL A 335 8.72 -28.85 11.23
N LYS A 336 10.00 -28.77 11.62
CA LYS A 336 10.45 -27.81 12.65
C LYS A 336 10.20 -26.34 12.28
N ARG A 337 10.10 -26.03 10.99
CA ARG A 337 9.80 -24.68 10.49
C ARG A 337 8.30 -24.39 10.49
N MET A 338 7.44 -25.40 10.59
CA MET A 338 5.99 -25.23 10.71
C MET A 338 5.60 -24.88 12.14
N TRP A 339 5.92 -23.66 12.58
CA TRP A 339 5.76 -23.22 13.97
C TRP A 339 4.31 -23.26 14.46
N LEU A 340 3.34 -23.03 13.58
CA LEU A 340 1.90 -23.15 13.92
C LEU A 340 1.31 -24.51 13.49
N HIS A 341 2.15 -25.53 13.29
CA HIS A 341 1.78 -26.91 12.97
C HIS A 341 0.73 -26.98 11.85
N ASP A 342 -0.42 -27.59 12.12
CA ASP A 342 -1.52 -27.81 11.18
C ASP A 342 -1.99 -26.52 10.48
N ARG A 343 -1.78 -25.35 11.08
CA ARG A 343 -2.13 -24.08 10.44
C ARG A 343 -1.19 -23.70 9.29
N TRP A 344 0.06 -24.14 9.31
CA TRP A 344 1.04 -23.87 8.25
C TRP A 344 1.23 -25.03 7.27
N ILE A 345 0.53 -26.15 7.50
CA ILE A 345 0.56 -27.35 6.66
C ILE A 345 -0.67 -27.42 5.74
#